data_AF-A0A9X0U4G6-F1
#
_entry.id   AF-A0A9X0U4G6-F1
#
_cell.length_a   1.000
_cell.length_b   1.000
_cell.length_c   1.000
_cell.angle_alpha   90.00
_cell.angle_beta   90.00
_cell.angle_gamma   90.00
#
_symmetry.space_group_name_H-M   'P 1'
#
loop_
_entity.id
_entity.type
_entity.pdbx_description
1 polymer ?
#
loop_
_entity_poly.entity_id
_entity_poly.type
_entity_poly.pdbx_seq_one_letter_code
_entity_poly.pdbx_strand_id
1 'polypeptide(L)'
;MEQTPSSPVNLRHALHEVAVHPLQSLVPPWSWKAAAFAATVRGLAFFVTNLPAGRGEATKALIVEAVFAFLTGGVIGAISQQLRRAEPVWATAAVVWIGMPGVMLLAQSGVHHLAKTPHLSGGLVLSFCLSAVSAAFSWYAMRHGAMLGGSQETTIAHDLASLPKILLDFLMAVPRCAAAFLRKAKY
;
A
#
# COMPACT_ATOMS: atom_id res chain seq x y z
N MET A 1 -16.48 30.11 16.70
CA MET A 1 -16.39 28.67 17.00
C MET A 1 -14.94 28.27 16.86
N GLU A 2 -14.24 28.21 17.97
CA GLU A 2 -12.82 27.86 18.04
C GLU A 2 -12.71 26.35 17.78
N GLN A 3 -12.14 25.97 16.62
CA GLN A 3 -11.82 24.58 16.35
C GLN A 3 -10.67 24.19 17.28
N THR A 4 -11.01 23.52 18.38
CA THR A 4 -10.02 22.82 19.22
C THR A 4 -9.12 21.96 18.31
N PRO A 5 -7.79 22.02 18.45
CA PRO A 5 -6.90 21.16 17.68
C PRO A 5 -7.29 19.71 18.02
N SER A 6 -7.92 19.02 17.07
CA SER A 6 -8.26 17.61 17.18
C SER A 6 -7.00 16.85 17.57
N SER A 7 -6.98 16.26 18.77
CA SER A 7 -5.85 15.49 19.26
C SER A 7 -5.36 14.50 18.19
N PRO A 8 -4.04 14.30 18.05
CA PRO A 8 -3.50 13.41 17.02
C PRO A 8 -4.14 12.03 17.16
N VAL A 9 -4.57 11.46 16.02
CA VAL A 9 -5.25 10.16 15.99
C VAL A 9 -4.27 9.11 16.51
N ASN A 10 -4.59 8.52 17.66
CA ASN A 10 -3.75 7.49 18.25
C ASN A 10 -3.81 6.21 17.41
N LEU A 11 -2.66 5.66 17.02
CA LEU A 11 -2.57 4.44 16.22
C LEU A 11 -3.34 3.26 16.82
N ARG A 12 -3.28 3.05 18.14
CA ARG A 12 -3.99 1.94 18.80
C ARG A 12 -5.50 2.06 18.62
N HIS A 13 -6.03 3.28 18.77
CA HIS A 13 -7.45 3.55 18.59
C HIS A 13 -7.85 3.32 17.14
N ALA A 14 -7.05 3.79 16.17
CA ALA A 14 -7.33 3.58 14.76
C ALA A 14 -7.30 2.09 14.35
N LEU A 15 -6.36 1.30 14.89
CA LEU A 15 -6.32 -0.14 14.64
C LEU A 15 -7.48 -0.88 15.29
N HIS A 16 -7.89 -0.48 16.50
CA HIS A 16 -9.06 -1.04 17.16
C HIS A 16 -10.34 -0.78 16.34
N GLU A 17 -10.53 0.44 15.84
CA GLU A 17 -11.65 0.78 14.96
C GLU A 17 -11.68 -0.09 13.70
N VAL A 18 -10.53 -0.26 13.03
CA VAL A 18 -10.42 -1.13 11.85
C VAL A 18 -10.76 -2.59 12.18
N ALA A 19 -10.38 -3.07 13.36
CA ALA A 19 -10.64 -4.44 13.78
C ALA A 19 -12.10 -4.69 14.18
N VAL A 20 -12.75 -3.70 14.82
CA VAL A 20 -14.12 -3.83 15.36
C VAL A 20 -15.17 -3.47 14.31
N HIS A 21 -14.87 -2.55 13.40
CA HIS A 21 -15.81 -2.08 12.36
C HIS A 21 -15.27 -2.30 10.94
N PRO A 22 -14.90 -3.53 10.53
CA PRO A 22 -14.23 -3.79 9.27
C PRO A 22 -15.06 -3.33 8.06
N LEU A 23 -16.38 -3.52 8.07
CA LEU A 23 -17.24 -3.07 6.97
C LEU A 23 -17.31 -1.54 6.89
N GLN A 24 -17.35 -0.83 8.02
CA GLN A 24 -17.34 0.63 8.02
C GLN A 24 -15.97 1.21 7.69
N SER A 25 -14.89 0.45 7.92
CA SER A 25 -13.53 0.80 7.49
C SER A 25 -13.25 0.45 6.02
N LEU A 26 -14.03 -0.45 5.41
CA LEU A 26 -13.85 -0.89 4.02
C LEU A 26 -14.83 -0.23 3.03
N VAL A 27 -16.03 0.17 3.48
CA VAL A 27 -17.16 0.52 2.59
C VAL A 27 -17.36 2.03 2.36
N PRO A 28 -16.74 2.97 3.10
CA PRO A 28 -16.60 4.34 2.65
C PRO A 28 -15.15 4.83 2.68
N PRO A 29 -14.58 5.24 1.54
CA PRO A 29 -14.73 4.73 0.19
C PRO A 29 -13.59 3.76 -0.12
N TRP A 30 -13.92 2.69 -0.84
CA TRP A 30 -12.91 1.84 -1.45
C TRP A 30 -11.82 2.70 -2.14
N SER A 31 -10.55 2.49 -1.78
CA SER A 31 -9.44 3.31 -2.30
C SER A 31 -9.10 2.87 -3.72
N TRP A 32 -10.00 3.18 -4.67
CA TRP A 32 -9.92 2.70 -6.06
C TRP A 32 -8.65 3.17 -6.77
N LYS A 33 -8.11 4.34 -6.40
CA LYS A 33 -6.85 4.87 -6.94
C LYS A 33 -5.64 4.07 -6.46
N ALA A 34 -5.60 3.73 -5.17
CA ALA A 34 -4.57 2.86 -4.63
C ALA A 34 -4.70 1.43 -5.19
N ALA A 35 -5.92 0.93 -5.35
CA ALA A 35 -6.21 -0.34 -6.01
C ALA A 35 -5.69 -0.37 -7.46
N ALA A 36 -6.01 0.65 -8.26
CA ALA A 36 -5.55 0.76 -9.64
C ALA A 36 -4.03 0.90 -9.75
N PHE A 37 -3.41 1.67 -8.85
CA PHE A 37 -1.96 1.80 -8.77
C PHE A 37 -1.30 0.45 -8.45
N ALA A 38 -1.78 -0.25 -7.41
CA ALA A 38 -1.28 -1.57 -7.02
C ALA A 38 -1.44 -2.59 -8.17
N ALA A 39 -2.61 -2.63 -8.81
CA ALA A 39 -2.89 -3.51 -9.94
C ALA A 39 -1.95 -3.26 -11.13
N THR A 40 -1.68 -1.99 -11.43
CA THR A 40 -0.78 -1.61 -12.53
C THR A 40 0.66 -2.04 -12.23
N VAL A 41 1.19 -1.68 -11.06
CA VAL A 41 2.57 -2.01 -10.67
C VAL A 41 2.78 -3.52 -10.63
N ARG A 42 1.86 -4.25 -9.97
CA ARG A 42 1.99 -5.70 -9.79
C ARG A 42 1.72 -6.46 -11.08
N GLY A 43 0.68 -6.11 -11.82
CA GLY A 43 0.36 -6.72 -13.12
C GLY A 43 1.51 -6.60 -14.12
N LEU A 44 2.13 -5.42 -14.23
CA LEU A 44 3.29 -5.21 -15.11
C LEU A 44 4.52 -5.99 -14.65
N ALA A 45 4.80 -6.03 -13.35
CA ALA A 45 5.92 -6.81 -12.82
C ALA A 45 5.75 -8.31 -13.09
N PHE A 46 4.55 -8.86 -12.89
CA PHE A 46 4.26 -10.26 -13.17
C PHE A 46 4.27 -10.58 -14.67
N PHE A 47 3.82 -9.65 -15.52
CA PHE A 47 3.97 -9.79 -16.96
C PHE A 47 5.44 -9.91 -17.37
N VAL A 48 6.27 -8.94 -16.96
CA VAL A 48 7.68 -8.87 -17.36
C VAL A 48 8.46 -10.09 -16.85
N THR A 49 8.22 -10.51 -15.61
CA THR A 49 8.90 -11.69 -15.02
C THR A 49 8.49 -13.01 -15.67
N ASN A 50 7.29 -13.09 -16.27
CA ASN A 50 6.80 -14.28 -16.94
C ASN A 50 6.92 -14.22 -18.48
N LEU A 51 7.39 -13.11 -19.06
CA LEU A 51 7.65 -13.01 -20.51
C LEU A 51 8.54 -14.13 -21.06
N PRO A 52 9.60 -14.60 -20.37
CA PRO A 52 10.41 -15.72 -20.84
C PRO A 52 9.66 -17.04 -20.98
N ALA A 53 8.56 -17.24 -20.24
CA ALA A 53 7.70 -18.42 -20.35
C ALA A 53 6.70 -18.33 -21.53
N GLY A 54 6.68 -17.21 -22.25
CA GLY A 54 5.82 -16.97 -23.40
C GLY A 54 4.71 -15.95 -23.13
N ARG A 55 4.24 -15.29 -24.20
CA ARG A 55 3.24 -14.20 -24.11
C ARG A 55 1.92 -14.64 -23.47
N GLY A 56 1.50 -15.89 -23.69
CA GLY A 56 0.26 -16.43 -23.12
C GLY A 56 0.34 -16.53 -21.60
N GLU A 57 1.41 -17.13 -21.08
CA GLU A 57 1.62 -17.28 -19.63
C GLU A 57 1.87 -15.91 -18.96
N ALA A 58 2.63 -15.02 -19.60
CA ALA A 58 2.81 -13.65 -19.14
C ALA A 58 1.48 -12.88 -19.01
N THR A 59 0.60 -13.01 -20.00
CA THR A 59 -0.72 -12.34 -19.99
C THR A 59 -1.63 -12.92 -18.91
N LYS A 60 -1.62 -14.24 -18.72
CA LYS A 60 -2.36 -14.89 -17.61
C LYS A 60 -1.85 -14.38 -16.26
N ALA A 61 -0.53 -14.35 -16.06
CA ALA A 61 0.09 -13.86 -14.84
C ALA A 61 -0.28 -12.39 -14.57
N LEU A 62 -0.25 -11.54 -15.60
CA LEU A 62 -0.69 -10.13 -15.51
C LEU A 62 -2.14 -10.03 -15.01
N ILE A 63 -3.07 -10.76 -15.63
CA ILE A 63 -4.50 -10.64 -15.31
C ILE A 63 -4.78 -11.13 -13.89
N VAL A 64 -4.28 -12.31 -13.55
CA VAL A 64 -4.48 -12.91 -12.23
C VAL A 64 -3.95 -11.99 -11.14
N GLU A 65 -2.72 -11.49 -11.34
CA GLU A 65 -2.09 -10.61 -10.36
C GLU A 65 -2.76 -9.23 -10.30
N ALA A 66 -3.13 -8.63 -11.44
CA ALA A 66 -3.81 -7.34 -11.47
C ALA A 66 -5.15 -7.37 -10.74
N VAL A 67 -5.94 -8.44 -10.92
CA VAL A 67 -7.22 -8.62 -10.20
C VAL A 67 -6.98 -8.78 -8.71
N PHE A 68 -6.04 -9.66 -8.32
CA PHE A 68 -5.71 -9.86 -6.91
C PHE A 68 -5.19 -8.57 -6.25
N ALA A 69 -4.31 -7.85 -6.93
CA ALA A 69 -3.73 -6.59 -6.49
C ALA A 69 -4.76 -5.45 -6.44
N PHE A 70 -5.74 -5.42 -7.35
CA PHE A 70 -6.82 -4.45 -7.29
C PHE A 70 -7.67 -4.65 -6.04
N LEU A 71 -8.06 -5.90 -5.75
CA LEU A 71 -8.85 -6.23 -4.57
C LEU A 71 -8.07 -5.96 -3.27
N THR A 72 -6.88 -6.55 -3.14
CA THR A 72 -6.08 -6.37 -1.92
C THR A 72 -5.58 -4.93 -1.75
N GLY A 73 -5.21 -4.26 -2.85
CA GLY A 73 -4.75 -2.87 -2.86
C GLY A 73 -5.84 -1.88 -2.46
N GLY A 74 -7.10 -2.13 -2.81
CA GLY A 74 -8.21 -1.28 -2.36
C GLY A 74 -8.47 -1.38 -0.86
N VAL A 75 -8.40 -2.60 -0.30
CA VAL A 75 -8.49 -2.86 1.15
C VAL A 75 -7.34 -2.19 1.89
N ILE A 76 -6.10 -2.45 1.47
CA ILE A 76 -4.90 -1.87 2.09
C ILE A 76 -4.94 -0.35 1.96
N GLY A 77 -5.36 0.18 0.81
CA GLY A 77 -5.48 1.61 0.56
C GLY A 77 -6.54 2.28 1.43
N ALA A 78 -7.70 1.66 1.63
CA ALA A 78 -8.76 2.19 2.50
C ALA A 78 -8.31 2.28 3.97
N ILE A 79 -7.62 1.24 4.45
CA ILE A 79 -7.08 1.21 5.82
C ILE A 79 -5.91 2.21 5.93
N SER A 80 -5.03 2.27 4.93
CA SER A 80 -3.94 3.24 4.86
C SER A 80 -4.47 4.68 4.87
N GLN A 81 -5.56 4.95 4.16
CA GLN A 81 -6.22 6.25 4.15
C GLN A 81 -6.69 6.63 5.55
N GLN A 82 -7.30 5.71 6.31
CA GLN A 82 -7.69 5.96 7.72
C GLN A 82 -6.48 6.23 8.61
N LEU A 83 -5.40 5.46 8.41
CA LEU A 83 -4.16 5.58 9.15
C LEU A 83 -3.30 6.78 8.74
N ARG A 84 -3.65 7.52 7.68
CA ARG A 84 -2.80 8.60 7.13
C ARG A 84 -2.54 9.75 8.11
N ARG A 85 -3.38 9.93 9.13
CA ARG A 85 -3.19 10.94 10.19
C ARG A 85 -2.79 10.34 11.53
N ALA A 86 -2.57 9.02 11.59
CA ALA A 86 -2.26 8.33 12.83
C ALA A 86 -0.80 8.57 13.27
N GLU A 87 -0.64 8.69 14.58
CA GLU A 87 0.65 8.85 15.27
C GLU A 87 0.90 7.68 16.24
N PRO A 88 2.18 7.29 16.46
CA PRO A 88 3.39 7.89 15.88
C PRO A 88 3.66 7.42 14.44
N VAL A 89 4.20 8.33 13.61
CA VAL A 89 4.37 8.13 12.16
C VAL A 89 5.16 6.87 11.79
N TRP A 90 6.23 6.56 12.53
CA TRP A 90 7.08 5.41 12.26
C TRP A 90 6.35 4.08 12.50
N ALA A 91 5.51 4.00 13.54
CA ALA A 91 4.76 2.79 13.86
C ALA A 91 3.64 2.59 12.84
N THR A 92 2.97 3.68 12.46
CA THR A 92 1.96 3.65 11.40
C THR A 92 2.58 3.20 10.06
N ALA A 93 3.77 3.70 9.72
CA ALA A 93 4.50 3.27 8.54
C ALA A 93 4.80 1.77 8.59
N ALA A 94 5.31 1.25 9.71
CA ALA A 94 5.60 -0.17 9.89
C ALA A 94 4.35 -1.05 9.70
N VAL A 95 3.20 -0.62 10.24
CA VAL A 95 1.94 -1.34 10.04
C VAL A 95 1.53 -1.35 8.57
N VAL A 96 1.60 -0.21 7.88
CA VAL A 96 1.18 -0.12 6.47
C VAL A 96 2.14 -0.86 5.54
N TRP A 97 3.45 -0.77 5.78
CA TRP A 97 4.47 -1.31 4.88
C TRP A 97 4.68 -2.81 5.08
N ILE A 98 4.59 -3.28 6.33
CA ILE A 98 4.94 -4.65 6.69
C ILE A 98 3.73 -5.37 7.27
N GLY A 99 3.04 -4.76 8.24
CA GLY A 99 1.91 -5.40 8.92
C GLY A 99 0.81 -5.83 7.96
N MET A 100 0.28 -4.90 7.18
CA MET A 100 -0.85 -5.15 6.27
C MET A 100 -0.48 -6.12 5.13
N PRO A 101 0.62 -5.91 4.37
CA PRO A 101 1.06 -6.87 3.37
C PRO A 101 1.43 -8.22 3.97
N GLY A 102 1.96 -8.25 5.19
CA GLY A 102 2.34 -9.47 5.91
C GLY A 102 1.12 -10.33 6.26
N VAL A 103 0.04 -9.72 6.76
CA VAL A 103 -1.23 -10.43 7.01
C VAL A 103 -1.80 -11.00 5.71
N MET A 104 -1.78 -10.23 4.62
CA MET A 104 -2.23 -10.71 3.30
C MET A 104 -1.34 -11.84 2.76
N LEU A 105 -0.03 -11.76 2.97
CA LEU A 105 0.90 -12.82 2.57
C LEU A 105 0.62 -14.11 3.33
N LEU A 106 0.38 -14.04 4.65
CA LEU A 106 0.02 -15.21 5.45
C LEU A 106 -1.29 -15.85 4.97
N ALA A 107 -2.29 -15.03 4.66
CA ALA A 107 -3.54 -15.51 4.07
C ALA A 107 -3.30 -16.20 2.71
N GLN A 108 -2.51 -15.56 1.84
CA GLN A 108 -2.14 -16.10 0.54
C GLN A 108 -1.37 -17.44 0.67
N SER A 109 -0.41 -17.53 1.59
CA SER A 109 0.32 -18.76 1.88
C SER A 109 -0.59 -19.87 2.40
N GLY A 110 -1.55 -19.56 3.29
CA GLY A 110 -2.51 -20.53 3.81
C GLY A 110 -3.38 -21.14 2.72
N VAL A 111 -3.91 -20.31 1.82
CA VAL A 111 -4.70 -20.76 0.67
C VAL A 111 -3.88 -21.69 -0.24
N HIS A 112 -2.64 -21.32 -0.56
CA HIS A 112 -1.79 -22.14 -1.41
C HIS A 112 -1.29 -23.43 -0.75
N HIS A 113 -1.08 -23.42 0.57
CA HIS A 113 -0.73 -24.63 1.32
C HIS A 113 -1.88 -25.65 1.27
N LEU A 114 -3.12 -25.19 1.45
CA LEU A 114 -4.32 -26.03 1.28
C LEU A 114 -4.47 -26.55 -0.16
N ALA A 115 -4.10 -25.74 -1.15
CA ALA A 115 -4.17 -26.07 -2.57
C ALA A 115 -2.97 -26.88 -3.11
N LYS A 116 -1.96 -27.21 -2.28
CA LYS A 116 -0.75 -27.97 -2.64
C LYS A 116 -0.05 -27.50 -3.92
N THR A 117 0.06 -26.19 -4.14
CA THR A 117 0.62 -25.65 -5.39
C THR A 117 2.17 -25.67 -5.37
N PRO A 118 2.86 -26.24 -6.37
CA PRO A 118 4.33 -26.30 -6.43
C PRO A 118 4.99 -24.95 -6.79
N HIS A 119 6.26 -24.76 -6.39
CA HIS A 119 7.13 -23.61 -6.71
C HIS A 119 6.64 -22.20 -6.31
N LEU A 120 5.98 -22.11 -5.15
CA LEU A 120 5.25 -20.92 -4.73
C LEU A 120 6.11 -19.75 -4.19
N SER A 121 7.29 -20.02 -3.66
CA SER A 121 8.03 -19.09 -2.79
C SER A 121 8.52 -17.83 -3.52
N GLY A 122 9.00 -17.96 -4.77
CA GLY A 122 9.49 -16.82 -5.54
C GLY A 122 8.40 -15.79 -5.87
N GLY A 123 7.24 -16.26 -6.30
CA GLY A 123 6.08 -15.40 -6.60
C GLY A 123 5.52 -14.73 -5.35
N LEU A 124 5.50 -15.43 -4.21
CA LEU A 124 5.09 -14.86 -2.93
C LEU A 124 5.99 -13.72 -2.45
N VAL A 125 7.31 -13.90 -2.52
CA VAL A 125 8.27 -12.86 -2.11
C VAL A 125 8.13 -11.62 -3.00
N LEU A 126 8.06 -11.81 -4.33
CA LEU A 126 7.87 -10.70 -5.27
C LEU A 126 6.55 -9.96 -5.00
N SER A 127 5.46 -10.71 -4.83
CA SER A 127 4.13 -10.19 -4.47
C SER A 127 4.18 -9.35 -3.19
N PHE A 128 4.83 -9.86 -2.13
CA PHE A 128 4.99 -9.14 -0.87
C PHE A 128 5.77 -7.84 -1.05
N CYS A 129 6.94 -7.89 -1.71
CA CYS A 129 7.77 -6.71 -1.92
C CYS A 129 7.03 -5.63 -2.71
N LEU A 130 6.35 -6.00 -3.80
CA LEU A 130 5.57 -5.04 -4.59
C LEU A 130 4.39 -4.49 -3.79
N SER A 131 3.71 -5.34 -3.00
CA SER A 131 2.63 -4.90 -2.12
C SER A 131 3.10 -3.89 -1.07
N ALA A 132 4.22 -4.18 -0.41
CA ALA A 132 4.82 -3.32 0.59
C ALA A 132 5.20 -1.95 -0.01
N VAL A 133 5.87 -1.95 -1.16
CA VAL A 133 6.25 -0.70 -1.84
C VAL A 133 5.03 0.08 -2.33
N SER A 134 4.05 -0.59 -2.94
CA SER A 134 2.82 0.07 -3.41
C SER A 134 1.99 0.64 -2.26
N ALA A 135 1.89 -0.08 -1.14
CA ALA A 135 1.22 0.39 0.07
C ALA A 135 1.95 1.58 0.69
N ALA A 136 3.29 1.49 0.78
CA ALA A 136 4.12 2.56 1.30
C ALA A 136 3.96 3.86 0.52
N PHE A 137 4.06 3.79 -0.81
CA PHE A 137 3.87 4.94 -1.67
C PHE A 137 2.45 5.49 -1.60
N SER A 138 1.44 4.62 -1.69
CA SER A 138 0.02 5.05 -1.64
C SER A 138 -0.28 5.77 -0.33
N TRP A 139 0.17 5.23 0.80
CA TRP A 139 0.02 5.88 2.09
C TRP A 139 0.76 7.22 2.18
N TYR A 140 2.00 7.27 1.68
CA TYR A 140 2.75 8.52 1.62
C TYR A 140 2.02 9.58 0.79
N ALA A 141 1.52 9.22 -0.40
CA ALA A 141 0.72 10.10 -1.23
C ALA A 141 -0.55 10.60 -0.52
N MET A 142 -1.27 9.70 0.17
CA MET A 142 -2.45 10.05 0.97
C MET A 142 -2.13 11.01 2.12
N ARG A 143 -0.97 10.85 2.79
CA ARG A 143 -0.53 11.81 3.83
C ARG A 143 -0.28 13.20 3.24
N HIS A 144 0.12 13.29 1.97
CA HIS A 144 0.36 14.54 1.24
C HIS A 144 -0.85 15.04 0.45
N GLY A 145 -2.03 14.45 0.69
CA GLY A 145 -3.28 14.92 0.10
C GLY A 145 -3.59 14.41 -1.30
N ALA A 146 -2.84 13.43 -1.83
CA ALA A 146 -3.12 12.81 -3.12
C ALA A 146 -3.66 11.37 -2.98
N MET A 147 -4.25 10.81 -4.03
CA MET A 147 -4.80 9.45 -4.05
C MET A 147 -5.89 9.18 -3.00
N LEU A 148 -6.56 10.23 -2.53
CA LEU A 148 -7.67 10.10 -1.60
C LEU A 148 -8.95 9.70 -2.34
N GLY A 149 -9.77 8.86 -1.72
CA GLY A 149 -11.11 8.47 -2.21
C GLY A 149 -12.27 9.02 -1.38
N GLY A 150 -13.48 8.94 -1.98
CA GLY A 150 -14.82 9.31 -1.46
C GLY A 150 -14.94 10.66 -0.77
N SER A 151 -15.28 10.75 0.53
CA SER A 151 -15.64 12.06 1.11
C SER A 151 -14.49 13.07 1.14
N GLN A 152 -13.24 12.61 1.04
CA GLN A 152 -12.05 13.45 0.89
C GLN A 152 -11.37 13.22 -0.47
N GLU A 153 -12.13 12.79 -1.48
CA GLU A 153 -11.61 12.48 -2.81
C GLU A 153 -10.98 13.68 -3.47
N THR A 154 -9.79 13.46 -4.02
CA THR A 154 -9.15 14.40 -4.94
C THR A 154 -9.53 14.11 -6.39
N THR A 155 -9.39 15.08 -7.29
CA THR A 155 -9.59 14.81 -8.72
C THR A 155 -8.36 14.11 -9.31
N ILE A 156 -8.56 13.33 -10.39
CA ILE A 156 -7.45 12.68 -11.11
C ILE A 156 -6.44 13.72 -11.60
N ALA A 157 -6.91 14.87 -12.08
CA ALA A 157 -6.04 15.95 -12.55
C ALA A 157 -5.18 16.53 -11.41
N HIS A 158 -5.76 16.72 -10.22
CA HIS A 158 -5.02 17.17 -9.04
C HIS A 158 -3.95 16.15 -8.63
N ASP A 159 -4.32 14.87 -8.59
CA ASP A 159 -3.38 13.79 -8.26
C ASP A 159 -2.25 13.73 -9.30
N LEU A 160 -2.56 13.78 -10.60
CA LEU A 160 -1.56 13.70 -11.66
C LEU A 160 -0.57 14.89 -11.64
N ALA A 161 -1.04 16.07 -11.26
CA ALA A 161 -0.18 17.24 -11.07
C ALA A 161 0.72 17.14 -9.82
N SER A 162 0.24 16.48 -8.76
CA SER A 162 0.92 16.42 -7.46
C SER A 162 1.85 15.19 -7.31
N LEU A 163 1.49 14.08 -7.94
CA LEU A 163 2.19 12.79 -7.84
C LEU A 163 3.67 12.85 -8.23
N PRO A 164 4.11 13.58 -9.28
CA PRO A 164 5.53 13.64 -9.64
C PRO A 164 6.39 14.21 -8.51
N LYS A 165 5.92 15.27 -7.85
CA LYS A 165 6.61 15.88 -6.71
C LYS A 165 6.61 14.93 -5.51
N ILE A 166 5.45 14.36 -5.19
CA ILE A 166 5.30 13.40 -4.07
C ILE A 166 6.22 12.18 -4.27
N LEU A 167 6.31 11.66 -5.49
CA LEU A 167 7.20 10.54 -5.84
C LEU A 167 8.67 10.91 -5.62
N LEU A 168 9.08 12.09 -6.08
CA LEU A 168 10.45 12.55 -5.87
C LEU A 168 10.76 12.70 -4.37
N ASP A 169 9.85 13.29 -3.60
CA ASP A 169 10.01 13.43 -2.16
C ASP A 169 10.06 12.08 -1.44
N PHE A 170 9.24 11.11 -1.86
CA PHE A 170 9.26 9.74 -1.36
C PHE A 170 10.60 9.03 -1.63
N LEU A 171 11.10 9.12 -2.87
CA LEU A 171 12.38 8.54 -3.25
C LEU A 171 13.55 9.18 -2.52
N MET A 172 13.48 10.50 -2.26
CA MET A 172 14.50 11.24 -1.53
C MET A 172 14.43 11.07 0.00
N ALA A 173 13.32 10.59 0.54
CA ALA A 173 13.17 10.35 1.98
C ALA A 173 14.17 9.29 2.48
N VAL A 174 14.38 8.21 1.72
CA VAL A 174 15.28 7.11 2.10
C VAL A 174 16.75 7.57 2.17
N PRO A 175 17.34 8.22 1.13
CA PRO A 175 18.68 8.79 1.19
C PRO A 175 18.84 9.82 2.31
N ARG A 176 17.84 10.68 2.54
CA ARG A 176 17.88 11.70 3.61
C ARG A 176 17.94 11.06 4.99
N CYS A 177 17.13 10.03 5.25
CA CYS A 177 17.17 9.27 6.49
C CYS A 177 18.50 8.54 6.67
N ALA A 178 19.02 7.90 5.61
CA ALA A 178 20.32 7.23 5.65
C ALA A 178 21.47 8.21 5.93
N ALA A 179 21.50 9.36 5.26
CA ALA A 179 22.50 10.41 5.49
C ALA A 179 22.40 10.99 6.91
N ALA A 180 21.19 11.22 7.43
CA ALA A 180 20.97 11.69 8.79
C ALA A 180 21.45 10.66 9.83
N PHE A 181 21.21 9.37 9.60
CA PHE A 181 21.68 8.29 10.46
C PHE A 181 23.22 8.18 10.44
N LEU A 182 23.85 8.20 9.27
CA LEU A 182 25.30 8.19 9.11
C LEU A 182 25.96 9.41 9.77
N ARG A 183 25.34 10.59 9.67
CA ARG A 183 25.80 11.80 10.35
C ARG A 183 25.73 11.65 11.87
N LYS A 184 24.67 11.01 12.39
CA LYS A 184 24.47 10.79 13.83
C LYS A 184 25.38 9.70 14.41
N ALA A 185 25.79 8.72 13.61
CA ALA A 185 26.72 7.66 14.01
C ALA A 185 28.20 8.09 14.02
N LYS A 186 28.50 9.29 13.48
CA LYS A 186 29.85 9.87 13.41
C LYS A 186 30.16 10.83 14.57
N TYR A 187 29.18 11.09 15.43
CA TYR A 187 29.29 11.85 16.68
C TYR A 187 28.85 10.96 17.84
#